data_AF-A0A6I9W049-F1
#
_entry.id   AF-A0A6I9W049-F1
#
_cell.length_a   1.000
_cell.length_b   1.000
_cell.length_c   1.000
_cell.angle_alpha   90.00
_cell.angle_beta   90.00
_cell.angle_gamma   90.00
#
_symmetry.space_group_name_H-M   'P 1'
#
loop_
_entity.id
_entity.type
_entity.pdbx_description
1 polymer ?
#
loop_
_entity_poly.entity_id
_entity_poly.type
_entity_poly.pdbx_seq_one_letter_code
_entity_poly.pdbx_strand_id
1 'polypeptide(L)'
;MALLKHNPADRITYDEFFAHDFLDLEHAPTKENYDKAVALVHKAVEMDTEKNAKEAFYLYCEALRYFIPILTNENDLKRKEILRHRVNDYIRRAETLKVAFIDENKGPAPENKGNISSLQKIASLEKSSAFVYLELRILSKSTTNMADALEIGEAAEQYLAEGNYTLALEKFQSCLSILMPLLGKEPLGRRRDLLHKQIQIWMKEAESTKGLLATKDIDALHRTSDEQCILQ
;
A
#
# COMPACT_ATOMS: atom_id res chain seq x y z
N MET A 1 -10.88 -13.54 2.41
CA MET A 1 -11.66 -14.54 1.64
C MET A 1 -11.01 -14.68 0.26
N ALA A 2 -10.98 -15.86 -0.34
CA ALA A 2 -10.44 -16.04 -1.69
C ALA A 2 -11.53 -15.67 -2.71
N LEU A 3 -11.22 -14.77 -3.65
CA LEU A 3 -12.17 -14.21 -4.63
C LEU A 3 -12.70 -15.26 -5.63
N LEU A 4 -12.00 -16.38 -5.80
CA LEU A 4 -12.40 -17.45 -6.72
C LEU A 4 -12.47 -18.78 -5.97
N LYS A 5 -13.66 -19.40 -5.98
CA LYS A 5 -13.93 -20.71 -5.39
C LYS A 5 -14.31 -21.72 -6.49
N HIS A 6 -13.76 -22.92 -6.39
CA HIS A 6 -14.00 -23.99 -7.37
C HIS A 6 -15.46 -24.47 -7.33
N ASN A 7 -16.00 -24.67 -6.14
CA ASN A 7 -17.40 -25.05 -5.95
C ASN A 7 -18.34 -23.90 -6.36
N PRO A 8 -19.27 -24.09 -7.31
CA PRO A 8 -20.20 -23.05 -7.75
C PRO A 8 -21.06 -22.44 -6.64
N ALA A 9 -21.44 -23.24 -5.63
CA ALA A 9 -22.29 -22.78 -4.52
C ALA A 9 -21.58 -21.84 -3.55
N ASP A 10 -20.24 -21.89 -3.50
CA ASP A 10 -19.42 -21.08 -2.60
C ASP A 10 -18.80 -19.86 -3.30
N ARG A 11 -19.19 -19.59 -4.55
CA ARG A 11 -18.67 -18.44 -5.32
C ARG A 11 -19.23 -17.15 -4.73
N ILE A 12 -18.39 -16.12 -4.73
CA ILE A 12 -18.81 -14.76 -4.41
C ILE A 12 -19.94 -14.36 -5.37
N THR A 13 -21.00 -13.79 -4.82
CA THR A 13 -22.09 -13.29 -5.65
C THR A 13 -21.65 -12.03 -6.40
N TYR A 14 -22.40 -11.66 -7.44
CA TYR A 14 -22.15 -10.42 -8.18
C TYR A 14 -22.11 -9.22 -7.23
N ASP A 15 -23.12 -9.08 -6.37
CA ASP A 15 -23.23 -7.94 -5.45
C ASP A 15 -22.08 -7.92 -4.43
N GLU A 16 -21.72 -9.08 -3.86
CA GLU A 16 -20.59 -9.18 -2.92
C GLU A 16 -19.24 -8.88 -3.59
N PHE A 17 -19.08 -9.23 -4.87
CA PHE A 17 -17.86 -8.94 -5.62
C PHE A 17 -17.67 -7.43 -5.77
N PHE A 18 -18.71 -6.72 -6.20
CA PHE A 18 -18.65 -5.26 -6.37
C PHE A 18 -18.64 -4.48 -5.04
N ALA A 19 -19.14 -5.08 -3.96
CA ALA A 19 -19.05 -4.51 -2.61
C ALA A 19 -17.71 -4.83 -1.91
N HIS A 20 -16.84 -5.64 -2.52
CA HIS A 20 -15.59 -6.06 -1.89
C HIS A 20 -14.58 -4.90 -1.85
N ASP A 21 -13.94 -4.68 -0.70
CA ASP A 21 -12.91 -3.62 -0.45
C ASP A 21 -11.75 -3.59 -1.47
N PHE A 22 -11.60 -4.66 -2.25
CA PHE A 22 -10.57 -4.76 -3.30
C PHE A 22 -10.93 -3.90 -4.53
N LEU A 23 -12.22 -3.79 -4.84
CA LEU A 23 -12.74 -3.00 -5.95
C LEU A 23 -13.20 -1.64 -5.43
N ASP A 24 -12.24 -0.73 -5.25
CA ASP A 24 -12.56 0.65 -4.92
C ASP A 24 -13.02 1.41 -6.17
N LEU A 25 -14.28 1.17 -6.55
CA LEU A 25 -14.94 1.89 -7.65
C LEU A 25 -15.28 3.33 -7.27
N GLU A 26 -15.47 3.60 -5.97
CA GLU A 26 -15.80 4.93 -5.48
C GLU A 26 -14.71 5.94 -5.80
N HIS A 27 -13.44 5.55 -5.66
CA HIS A 27 -12.27 6.41 -5.86
C HIS A 27 -11.58 6.20 -7.22
N ALA A 28 -12.28 5.60 -8.19
CA ALA A 28 -11.75 5.37 -9.52
C ALA A 28 -11.23 6.67 -10.18
N PRO A 29 -10.19 6.60 -11.04
CA PRO A 29 -9.57 7.76 -11.67
C PRO A 29 -10.45 8.33 -12.79
N THR A 30 -11.53 9.03 -12.41
CA THR A 30 -12.47 9.70 -13.31
C THR A 30 -12.39 11.21 -13.14
N LYS A 31 -12.85 11.95 -14.16
CA LYS A 31 -12.90 13.43 -14.09
C LYS A 31 -13.82 13.92 -12.97
N GLU A 32 -14.96 13.26 -12.77
CA GLU A 32 -15.90 13.60 -11.69
C GLU A 32 -15.25 13.45 -10.31
N ASN A 33 -14.48 12.38 -10.12
CA ASN A 33 -13.76 12.15 -8.87
C ASN A 33 -12.61 13.14 -8.67
N TYR A 34 -11.98 13.62 -9.75
CA TYR A 34 -11.04 14.75 -9.67
C TYR A 34 -11.71 16.02 -9.14
N ASP A 35 -12.86 16.38 -9.72
CA ASP A 35 -13.60 17.58 -9.33
C ASP A 35 -14.11 17.47 -7.87
N LYS A 36 -14.54 16.29 -7.44
CA LYS A 36 -14.87 15.99 -6.03
C LYS A 36 -13.65 16.15 -5.12
N ALA A 37 -12.48 15.63 -5.51
CA ALA A 37 -11.26 15.75 -4.73
C ALA A 37 -10.85 17.22 -4.53
N VAL A 38 -10.97 18.03 -5.58
CA VAL A 38 -10.74 19.48 -5.53
C VAL A 38 -11.73 20.16 -4.58
N ALA A 39 -13.03 19.84 -4.67
CA ALA A 39 -14.04 20.40 -3.77
C ALA A 39 -13.79 20.03 -2.30
N LEU A 40 -13.34 18.80 -2.03
CA LEU A 40 -12.97 18.36 -0.68
C LEU A 40 -11.76 19.12 -0.14
N VAL A 41 -10.74 19.37 -0.96
CA VAL A 41 -9.59 20.19 -0.54
C VAL A 41 -10.00 21.62 -0.23
N HIS A 42 -10.87 22.23 -1.04
CA HIS A 42 -11.37 23.57 -0.76
C HIS A 42 -12.05 23.64 0.61
N LYS A 43 -12.93 22.68 0.90
CA LYS A 43 -13.55 22.56 2.24
C LYS A 43 -12.52 22.31 3.33
N ALA A 44 -11.51 21.47 3.08
CA ALA A 44 -10.45 21.20 4.04
C ALA A 44 -9.69 22.49 4.43
N VAL A 45 -9.38 23.33 3.44
CA VAL A 45 -8.71 24.63 3.64
C VAL A 45 -9.61 25.59 4.43
N GLU A 46 -10.91 25.63 4.14
CA GLU A 46 -11.88 26.44 4.91
C GLU A 46 -11.86 26.02 6.39
N MET A 47 -12.05 24.73 6.68
CA MET A 47 -12.03 24.22 8.06
C MET A 47 -10.69 24.44 8.77
N ASP A 48 -9.59 24.40 8.02
CA ASP A 48 -8.25 24.66 8.53
C ASP A 48 -8.06 26.14 8.92
N THR A 49 -8.59 27.06 8.12
CA THR A 49 -8.61 28.50 8.46
C THR A 49 -9.52 28.80 9.66
N GLU A 50 -10.62 28.06 9.83
CA GLU A 50 -11.51 28.12 10.98
C GLU A 50 -10.93 27.46 12.25
N LYS A 51 -9.69 26.96 12.20
CA LYS A 51 -9.00 26.24 13.29
C LYS A 51 -9.68 24.94 13.71
N ASN A 52 -10.58 24.38 12.90
CA ASN A 52 -11.14 23.07 13.14
C ASN A 52 -10.20 21.98 12.59
N ALA A 53 -9.10 21.75 13.31
CA ALA A 53 -8.04 20.85 12.88
C ALA A 53 -8.51 19.39 12.67
N LYS A 54 -9.53 18.95 13.43
CA LYS A 54 -10.09 17.59 13.33
C LYS A 54 -10.79 17.39 11.99
N GLU A 55 -11.73 18.25 11.66
CA GLU A 55 -12.50 18.15 10.41
C GLU A 55 -11.64 18.44 9.18
N ALA A 56 -10.73 19.42 9.28
CA ALA A 56 -9.76 19.70 8.23
C ALA A 56 -8.89 18.48 7.91
N PHE A 57 -8.36 17.79 8.94
CA PHE A 57 -7.60 16.56 8.77
C PHE A 57 -8.40 15.48 8.01
N TYR A 58 -9.66 15.25 8.41
CA TYR A 58 -10.50 14.26 7.76
C TYR A 58 -10.77 14.61 6.30
N LEU A 59 -11.07 15.87 5.99
CA LEU A 59 -11.33 16.31 4.62
C LEU A 59 -10.08 16.21 3.73
N TYR A 60 -8.90 16.49 4.27
CA TYR A 60 -7.64 16.26 3.54
C TYR A 60 -7.41 14.77 3.25
N CYS A 61 -7.63 13.89 4.23
CA CYS A 61 -7.53 12.44 4.02
C CYS A 61 -8.54 11.94 2.98
N GLU A 62 -9.79 12.39 3.06
CA GLU A 62 -10.85 12.05 2.11
C GLU A 62 -10.47 12.48 0.69
N ALA A 63 -10.00 13.72 0.51
CA ALA A 63 -9.55 14.21 -0.79
C ALA A 63 -8.37 13.41 -1.36
N LEU A 64 -7.42 13.03 -0.52
CA LEU A 64 -6.25 12.24 -0.91
C LEU A 64 -6.65 10.84 -1.42
N ARG A 65 -7.72 10.23 -0.89
CA ARG A 65 -8.24 8.96 -1.40
C ARG A 65 -8.63 9.04 -2.87
N TYR A 66 -9.18 10.17 -3.32
CA TYR A 66 -9.50 10.39 -4.73
C TYR A 66 -8.27 10.79 -5.56
N PHE A 67 -7.37 11.62 -5.02
CA PHE A 67 -6.20 12.06 -5.78
C PHE A 67 -5.16 10.96 -6.05
N ILE A 68 -4.99 9.98 -5.16
CA ILE A 68 -3.97 8.93 -5.32
C ILE A 68 -4.24 8.07 -6.56
N PRO A 69 -5.43 7.48 -6.78
CA PRO A 69 -5.72 6.72 -7.99
C PRO A 69 -5.56 7.55 -9.26
N ILE A 70 -5.99 8.82 -9.23
CA ILE A 70 -5.85 9.76 -10.35
C ILE A 70 -4.37 9.99 -10.68
N LEU A 71 -3.53 10.21 -9.66
CA LEU A 71 -2.10 10.40 -9.83
C LEU A 71 -1.42 9.16 -10.42
N THR A 72 -1.77 7.97 -9.95
CA THR A 72 -1.18 6.71 -10.41
C THR A 72 -1.51 6.47 -11.89
N ASN A 73 -2.76 6.74 -12.28
CA ASN A 73 -3.29 6.57 -13.63
C ASN A 73 -2.94 7.73 -14.60
N GLU A 74 -2.32 8.82 -14.12
CA GLU A 74 -1.95 9.96 -14.97
C GLU A 74 -0.80 9.58 -15.92
N ASN A 75 -1.02 9.84 -17.22
CA ASN A 75 -0.11 9.45 -18.31
C ASN A 75 0.87 10.58 -18.67
N ASP A 76 0.45 11.84 -18.57
CA ASP A 76 1.31 12.99 -18.86
C ASP A 76 2.28 13.23 -17.69
N LEU A 77 3.58 13.05 -17.96
CA LEU A 77 4.65 13.21 -16.96
C LEU A 77 4.67 14.60 -16.32
N LYS A 78 4.41 15.67 -17.07
CA LYS A 78 4.44 17.04 -16.53
C LYS A 78 3.27 17.26 -15.57
N ARG A 79 2.07 16.86 -16.01
CA ARG A 79 0.85 16.96 -15.21
C ARG A 79 0.93 16.06 -13.97
N LYS A 80 1.48 14.85 -14.12
CA LYS A 80 1.74 13.91 -13.02
C LYS A 80 2.66 14.50 -11.97
N GLU A 81 3.73 15.19 -12.36
CA GLU A 81 4.65 15.81 -11.40
C GLU A 81 4.01 16.98 -10.65
N ILE A 82 3.25 17.83 -11.34
CA ILE A 82 2.48 18.92 -10.71
C ILE A 82 1.46 18.35 -9.72
N LEU A 83 0.73 17.31 -10.12
CA LEU A 83 -0.25 16.66 -9.26
C LEU A 83 0.40 16.00 -8.05
N ARG A 84 1.56 15.36 -8.24
CA ARG A 84 2.37 14.77 -7.17
C ARG A 84 2.80 15.82 -6.14
N HIS A 85 3.27 16.99 -6.59
CA HIS A 85 3.62 18.08 -5.69
C HIS A 85 2.43 18.53 -4.84
N ARG A 86 1.26 18.75 -5.46
CA ARG A 86 0.05 19.13 -4.73
C ARG A 86 -0.40 18.06 -3.72
N VAL A 87 -0.37 16.79 -4.12
CA VAL A 87 -0.69 15.67 -3.24
C VAL A 87 0.25 15.64 -2.03
N ASN A 88 1.55 15.87 -2.24
CA ASN A 88 2.52 15.96 -1.14
C ASN A 88 2.22 17.12 -0.19
N ASP A 89 1.84 18.29 -0.71
CA ASP A 89 1.48 19.44 0.12
C ASP A 89 0.26 19.12 1.01
N TYR A 90 -0.76 18.46 0.45
CA TYR A 90 -1.93 18.03 1.21
C TYR A 90 -1.59 16.98 2.27
N ILE A 91 -0.70 16.02 1.97
CA ILE A 91 -0.21 15.03 2.95
C ILE A 91 0.49 15.74 4.11
N ARG A 92 1.45 16.62 3.81
CA ARG A 92 2.19 17.37 4.85
C ARG A 92 1.27 18.20 5.72
N ARG A 93 0.26 18.82 5.10
CA ARG A 93 -0.74 19.60 5.84
C ARG A 93 -1.57 18.71 6.77
N ALA A 94 -2.07 17.58 6.26
CA ALA A 94 -2.80 16.60 7.06
C ALA A 94 -1.95 16.06 8.24
N GLU A 95 -0.68 15.75 8.01
CA GLU A 95 0.25 15.32 9.08
C GLU A 95 0.41 16.39 10.16
N THR A 96 0.58 17.65 9.76
CA THR A 96 0.70 18.78 10.68
C THR A 96 -0.57 18.91 11.55
N LEU A 97 -1.75 18.77 10.93
CA LEU A 97 -3.04 18.80 11.62
C LEU A 97 -3.23 17.60 12.56
N LYS A 98 -2.76 16.41 12.17
CA LYS A 98 -2.79 15.19 13.00
C LYS A 98 -1.98 15.38 14.29
N VAL A 99 -0.80 15.99 14.21
CA VAL A 99 0.03 16.27 15.40
C VAL A 99 -0.65 17.27 16.33
N ALA A 100 -1.22 18.35 15.79
CA ALA A 100 -1.96 19.35 16.58
C ALA A 100 -3.19 18.75 17.30
N PHE A 101 -3.89 17.82 16.66
CA PHE A 101 -5.02 17.11 17.26
C PHE A 101 -4.63 16.17 18.40
N ILE A 102 -3.48 15.49 18.29
CA ILE A 102 -3.03 14.53 19.30
C ILE A 102 -2.60 15.25 20.59
N ASP A 103 -1.99 16.44 20.48
CA ASP A 103 -1.58 17.22 21.65
C ASP A 103 -2.76 17.79 22.45
N GLU A 104 -3.87 18.16 21.79
CA GLU A 104 -5.11 18.63 22.43
C GLU A 104 -5.86 17.53 23.22
N ASN A 105 -5.60 16.24 22.95
CA ASN A 105 -6.27 15.12 23.64
C ASN A 105 -5.47 14.53 24.84
N LYS A 106 -4.44 15.23 25.33
CA LYS A 106 -3.76 14.87 26.61
C LYS A 106 -4.49 15.40 27.87
N GLY A 107 -5.78 15.71 27.77
CA GLY A 107 -6.68 15.95 28.91
C GLY A 107 -7.64 14.77 29.13
N PRO A 108 -8.15 14.53 30.35
CA PRO A 108 -8.99 13.37 30.64
C PRO A 108 -10.31 13.45 29.87
N ALA A 109 -10.59 12.41 29.09
CA ALA A 109 -11.76 12.32 28.21
C ALA A 109 -13.09 12.38 28.97
N PRO A 110 -14.11 13.08 28.45
CA PRO A 110 -15.49 12.67 28.64
C PRO A 110 -15.93 11.84 27.43
N GLU A 111 -16.57 10.71 27.75
CA GLU A 111 -17.24 9.84 26.80
C GLU A 111 -18.33 10.62 26.07
N ASN A 112 -18.23 10.73 24.74
CA ASN A 112 -19.38 11.10 23.92
C ASN A 112 -19.51 10.12 22.76
N LYS A 113 -20.60 9.35 22.81
CA LYS A 113 -21.01 8.34 21.83
C LYS A 113 -21.48 9.06 20.56
N GLY A 114 -20.56 9.30 19.64
CA GLY A 114 -20.87 9.77 18.29
C GLY A 114 -19.75 9.39 17.33
N ASN A 115 -20.07 8.59 16.33
CA ASN A 115 -19.25 8.25 15.16
C ASN A 115 -18.15 7.19 15.38
N ILE A 116 -18.58 5.97 15.71
CA ILE A 116 -17.75 4.75 15.73
C ILE A 116 -17.37 4.29 14.30
N SER A 117 -18.16 4.67 13.27
CA SER A 117 -17.94 4.29 11.88
C SER A 117 -16.69 4.94 11.25
N SER A 118 -16.41 6.20 11.59
CA SER A 118 -15.27 6.95 11.06
C SER A 118 -13.93 6.41 11.59
N LEU A 119 -13.90 5.98 12.87
CA LEU A 119 -12.72 5.37 13.50
C LEU A 119 -12.36 4.01 12.91
N GLN A 120 -13.35 3.19 12.53
CA GLN A 120 -13.10 1.91 11.86
C GLN A 120 -12.50 2.11 10.45
N LYS A 121 -12.96 3.13 9.72
CA LYS A 121 -12.47 3.45 8.35
C LYS A 121 -11.02 3.96 8.34
N ILE A 122 -10.58 4.63 9.41
CA ILE A 122 -9.19 5.11 9.59
C ILE A 122 -8.23 3.95 9.92
N ALA A 123 -8.65 3.01 10.76
CA ALA A 123 -7.85 1.83 11.09
C ALA A 123 -7.64 0.89 9.88
N SER A 124 -8.56 0.89 8.92
CA SER A 124 -8.39 0.23 7.62
C SER A 124 -7.49 1.01 6.65
N LEU A 125 -7.44 2.35 6.75
CA LEU A 125 -6.62 3.21 5.88
C LEU A 125 -5.12 3.12 6.21
N GLU A 126 -4.77 3.09 7.50
CA GLU A 126 -3.41 2.82 7.98
C GLU A 126 -2.96 1.36 7.72
N LYS A 127 -3.87 0.49 7.28
CA LYS A 127 -3.61 -0.92 6.93
C LYS A 127 -3.48 -1.18 5.43
N SER A 128 -3.74 -0.21 4.56
CA SER A 128 -3.49 -0.39 3.13
C SER A 128 -1.99 -0.54 2.91
N SER A 129 -1.54 -1.75 2.56
CA SER A 129 -0.12 -2.09 2.37
C SER A 129 0.59 -1.12 1.43
N ALA A 130 -0.12 -0.63 0.40
CA ALA A 130 0.39 0.35 -0.55
C ALA A 130 0.72 1.71 0.10
N PHE A 131 -0.09 2.18 1.04
CA PHE A 131 0.15 3.44 1.74
C PHE A 131 1.35 3.32 2.70
N VAL A 132 1.42 2.20 3.42
CA VAL A 132 2.52 1.88 4.35
C VAL A 132 3.86 1.78 3.62
N TYR A 133 3.87 1.15 2.44
CA TYR A 133 5.07 1.03 1.61
C TYR A 133 5.50 2.39 1.03
N LEU A 134 4.55 3.22 0.59
CA LEU A 134 4.84 4.56 0.08
C LEU A 134 5.43 5.46 1.16
N GLU A 135 4.89 5.43 2.38
CA GLU A 135 5.43 6.13 3.56
C GLU A 135 6.89 5.72 3.80
N LEU A 136 7.18 4.41 3.80
CA LEU A 136 8.55 3.88 3.94
C LEU A 136 9.48 4.41 2.84
N ARG A 137 9.07 4.30 1.57
CA ARG A 137 9.88 4.75 0.42
C ARG A 137 10.23 6.23 0.51
N ILE A 138 9.29 7.06 0.97
CA ILE A 138 9.51 8.50 1.15
C ILE A 138 10.56 8.75 2.25
N LEU A 139 10.42 8.09 3.40
CA LEU A 139 11.33 8.24 4.55
C LEU A 139 12.74 7.67 4.30
N SER A 140 12.88 6.73 3.37
CA SER A 140 14.14 6.10 3.00
C SER A 140 14.98 6.88 1.99
N LYS A 141 14.42 7.91 1.33
CA LYS A 141 15.17 8.72 0.33
C LYS A 141 16.39 9.45 0.90
N SER A 142 16.41 9.72 2.21
CA SER A 142 17.57 10.32 2.89
C SER A 142 18.76 9.36 3.03
N THR A 143 18.57 8.07 2.72
CA THR A 143 19.55 7.02 2.92
C THR A 143 19.64 6.18 1.64
N THR A 144 20.56 6.54 0.74
CA THR A 144 20.70 5.98 -0.60
C THR A 144 20.65 4.45 -0.61
N ASN A 145 21.47 3.78 0.20
CA ASN A 145 21.51 2.31 0.27
C ASN A 145 20.16 1.67 0.65
N MET A 146 19.33 2.36 1.45
CA MET A 146 18.00 1.88 1.82
C MET A 146 17.01 2.07 0.66
N ALA A 147 17.06 3.22 -0.01
CA ALA A 147 16.23 3.49 -1.19
C ALA A 147 16.53 2.49 -2.31
N ASP A 148 17.81 2.27 -2.63
CA ASP A 148 18.24 1.33 -3.67
C ASP A 148 17.77 -0.10 -3.36
N ALA A 149 17.88 -0.52 -2.09
CA ALA A 149 17.42 -1.84 -1.67
C ALA A 149 15.89 -1.97 -1.73
N LEU A 150 15.13 -0.89 -1.45
CA LEU A 150 13.69 -0.90 -1.62
C LEU A 150 13.28 -1.02 -3.09
N GLU A 151 14.02 -0.39 -4.01
CA GLU A 151 13.81 -0.52 -5.46
C GLU A 151 14.10 -1.94 -5.96
N ILE A 152 15.13 -2.59 -5.44
CA ILE A 152 15.42 -4.01 -5.74
C ILE A 152 14.26 -4.91 -5.29
N GLY A 153 13.66 -4.64 -4.12
CA GLY A 153 12.50 -5.38 -3.64
C GLY A 153 11.24 -5.15 -4.46
N GLU A 154 10.99 -3.92 -4.92
CA GLU A 154 9.88 -3.62 -5.86
C GLU A 154 10.05 -4.37 -7.18
N ALA A 155 11.28 -4.43 -7.71
CA ALA A 155 11.59 -5.23 -8.89
C ALA A 155 11.34 -6.73 -8.64
N ALA A 156 11.59 -7.23 -7.43
CA ALA A 156 11.30 -8.63 -7.07
C ALA A 156 9.80 -8.94 -7.14
N GLU A 157 8.94 -8.04 -6.63
CA GLU A 157 7.48 -8.16 -6.71
C GLU A 157 6.99 -8.16 -8.18
N GLN A 158 7.59 -7.32 -9.03
CA GLN A 158 7.29 -7.29 -10.47
C GLN A 158 7.63 -8.63 -11.14
N TYR A 159 8.83 -9.18 -10.90
CA TYR A 159 9.20 -10.50 -11.43
C TYR A 159 8.30 -11.63 -10.88
N LEU A 160 7.86 -11.52 -9.63
CA LEU A 160 6.92 -12.47 -9.04
C LEU A 160 5.57 -12.42 -9.75
N ALA A 161 5.06 -11.23 -10.04
CA ALA A 161 3.82 -11.02 -10.80
C ALA A 161 3.92 -11.53 -12.25
N GLU A 162 5.09 -11.40 -12.87
CA GLU A 162 5.40 -11.97 -14.20
C GLU A 162 5.56 -13.50 -14.18
N GLY A 163 5.62 -14.13 -12.99
CA GLY A 163 5.83 -15.56 -12.83
C GLY A 163 7.28 -16.02 -13.01
N ASN A 164 8.22 -15.07 -13.12
CA ASN A 164 9.65 -15.33 -13.19
C ASN A 164 10.23 -15.51 -11.79
N TYR A 165 9.91 -16.66 -11.19
CA TYR A 165 10.20 -16.93 -9.78
C TYR A 165 11.71 -17.01 -9.46
N THR A 166 12.56 -17.37 -10.43
CA THR A 166 14.02 -17.43 -10.22
C THR A 166 14.59 -16.03 -10.01
N LEU A 167 14.31 -15.10 -10.93
CA LEU A 167 14.74 -13.71 -10.79
C LEU A 167 14.06 -13.02 -9.61
N ALA A 168 12.78 -13.29 -9.37
CA ALA A 168 12.07 -12.75 -8.19
C ALA A 168 12.79 -13.15 -6.90
N LEU A 169 13.13 -14.43 -6.73
CA LEU A 169 13.82 -14.91 -5.54
C LEU A 169 15.21 -14.29 -5.37
N GLU A 170 15.98 -14.18 -6.45
CA GLU A 170 17.30 -13.54 -6.42
C GLU A 170 17.20 -12.08 -5.96
N LYS A 171 16.22 -11.34 -6.49
CA LYS A 171 15.99 -9.93 -6.12
C LYS A 171 15.51 -9.79 -4.68
N PHE A 172 14.61 -10.66 -4.20
CA PHE A 172 14.22 -10.66 -2.79
C PHE A 172 15.41 -10.95 -1.86
N GLN A 173 16.26 -11.92 -2.19
CA GLN A 173 17.46 -12.20 -1.40
C GLN A 173 18.43 -11.01 -1.39
N SER A 174 18.62 -10.38 -2.55
CA SER A 174 19.48 -9.21 -2.72
C SER A 174 19.00 -8.04 -1.86
N CYS A 175 17.73 -7.66 -1.92
CA CYS A 175 17.22 -6.55 -1.12
C CYS A 175 17.26 -6.85 0.40
N LEU A 176 16.89 -8.06 0.82
CA LEU A 176 16.90 -8.45 2.23
C LEU A 176 18.31 -8.46 2.83
N SER A 177 19.32 -8.85 2.03
CA SER A 177 20.73 -8.82 2.43
C SER A 177 21.22 -7.41 2.78
N ILE A 178 20.67 -6.39 2.14
CA ILE A 178 21.02 -4.98 2.37
C ILE A 178 20.16 -4.41 3.51
N LEU A 179 18.86 -4.72 3.55
CA LEU A 179 17.92 -4.12 4.51
C LEU A 179 18.06 -4.67 5.93
N MET A 180 18.41 -5.95 6.11
CA MET A 180 18.58 -6.54 7.46
C MET A 180 19.69 -5.86 8.28
N PRO A 181 20.92 -5.65 7.76
CA PRO A 181 21.95 -4.91 8.46
C PRO A 181 21.57 -3.44 8.72
N LEU A 182 20.83 -2.82 7.80
CA LEU A 182 20.36 -1.43 7.96
C LEU A 182 19.33 -1.32 9.08
N LEU A 183 18.41 -2.27 9.20
CA LEU A 183 17.42 -2.32 10.28
C LEU A 183 18.07 -2.38 11.67
N GLY A 184 19.22 -3.05 11.80
CA GLY A 184 19.99 -3.12 13.04
C GLY A 184 20.66 -1.80 13.45
N LYS A 185 20.95 -0.93 12.48
CA LYS A 185 21.58 0.39 12.67
C LYS A 185 20.57 1.54 12.74
N GLU A 186 19.32 1.26 12.44
CA GLU A 186 18.25 2.24 12.34
C GLU A 186 17.79 2.71 13.74
N PRO A 187 17.70 4.02 14.01
CA PRO A 187 17.20 4.53 15.27
C PRO A 187 15.73 4.14 15.50
N LEU A 188 15.34 4.08 16.78
CA LEU A 188 13.96 3.81 17.16
C LEU A 188 13.04 4.91 16.62
N GLY A 189 12.01 4.52 15.87
CA GLY A 189 11.04 5.46 15.28
C GLY A 189 10.19 4.81 14.20
N ARG A 190 9.27 5.62 13.64
CA ARG A 190 8.29 5.19 12.64
C ARG A 190 8.94 4.52 11.42
N ARG A 191 10.03 5.07 10.91
CA ARG A 191 10.76 4.52 9.75
C ARG A 191 11.26 3.09 10.02
N ARG A 192 11.77 2.82 11.23
CA ARG A 192 12.23 1.50 11.65
C ARG A 192 11.09 0.49 11.71
N ASP A 193 9.93 0.89 12.25
CA ASP A 193 8.76 0.02 12.35
C ASP A 193 8.20 -0.35 10.97
N LEU A 194 8.15 0.63 10.06
CA LEU A 194 7.74 0.43 8.67
C LEU A 194 8.72 -0.49 7.93
N LEU A 195 10.02 -0.24 8.10
CA LEU A 195 11.07 -1.06 7.50
C LEU A 195 11.01 -2.50 8.00
N HIS A 196 10.84 -2.70 9.31
CA HIS A 196 10.70 -4.03 9.90
C HIS A 196 9.49 -4.77 9.31
N LYS A 197 8.33 -4.11 9.21
CA LYS A 197 7.14 -4.70 8.58
C LYS A 197 7.38 -5.08 7.12
N GLN A 198 8.01 -4.21 6.33
CA GLN A 198 8.29 -4.51 4.92
C GLN A 198 9.26 -5.68 4.76
N ILE A 199 10.30 -5.75 5.59
CA ILE A 199 11.24 -6.88 5.61
C ILE A 199 10.51 -8.19 5.89
N GLN A 200 9.57 -8.20 6.84
CA GLN A 200 8.75 -9.40 7.14
C GLN A 200 7.89 -9.83 5.95
N ILE A 201 7.31 -8.88 5.22
CA ILE A 201 6.52 -9.16 4.01
C ILE A 201 7.41 -9.82 2.96
N TRP A 202 8.54 -9.21 2.62
CA TRP A 202 9.45 -9.74 1.60
C TRP A 202 10.11 -11.05 1.99
N MET A 203 10.37 -11.31 3.28
CA MET A 203 10.82 -12.64 3.72
C MET A 203 9.76 -13.71 3.45
N LYS A 204 8.49 -13.42 3.77
CA LYS A 204 7.38 -14.34 3.50
C LYS A 204 7.18 -14.57 2.01
N GLU A 205 7.30 -13.53 1.20
CA GLU A 205 7.22 -13.64 -0.26
C GLU A 205 8.39 -14.44 -0.84
N ALA A 206 9.61 -14.24 -0.35
CA ALA A 206 10.77 -15.04 -0.74
C ALA A 206 10.59 -16.52 -0.40
N GLU A 207 10.08 -16.84 0.80
CA GLU A 207 9.77 -18.22 1.21
C GLU A 207 8.68 -18.85 0.34
N SER A 208 7.60 -18.10 0.07
CA SER A 208 6.54 -18.54 -0.84
C SER A 208 7.08 -18.80 -2.25
N THR A 209 7.95 -17.92 -2.75
CA THR A 209 8.58 -18.05 -4.08
C THR A 209 9.47 -19.29 -4.17
N LYS A 210 10.22 -19.60 -3.11
CA LYS A 210 10.97 -20.86 -3.01
C LYS A 210 10.06 -22.08 -3.10
N GLY A 211 8.91 -22.04 -2.41
CA GLY A 211 7.90 -23.10 -2.48
C GLY A 211 7.36 -23.30 -3.89
N LEU A 212 7.04 -22.21 -4.60
CA LEU A 212 6.54 -22.25 -5.98
C LEU A 212 7.59 -22.79 -6.97
N LEU A 213 8.86 -22.40 -6.81
CA LEU A 213 9.97 -22.96 -7.59
C LEU A 213 10.09 -24.47 -7.39
N ALA A 214 10.08 -24.94 -6.14
CA ALA A 214 10.18 -26.36 -5.83
C ALA A 214 9.05 -27.18 -6.47
N THR A 215 7.81 -26.64 -6.54
CA THR A 215 6.70 -27.32 -7.22
C THR A 215 6.86 -27.35 -8.75
N LYS A 216 7.36 -26.26 -9.37
CA LYS A 216 7.64 -26.24 -10.81
C LYS A 216 8.71 -27.23 -11.21
N ASP A 217 9.74 -27.39 -10.38
CA ASP A 217 10.80 -28.37 -10.62
C ASP A 217 10.28 -29.81 -10.54
N ILE A 218 9.34 -30.10 -9.63
CA ILE A 218 8.69 -31.43 -9.50
C ILE A 218 7.78 -31.73 -10.71
N ASP A 219 7.02 -30.75 -11.20
CA ASP A 219 6.18 -30.91 -12.40
C ASP A 219 7.02 -31.10 -13.67
N ALA A 220 8.19 -30.45 -13.76
CA ALA A 220 9.14 -30.68 -14.84
C ALA A 220 9.70 -32.11 -14.80
N LEU A 221 10.00 -32.65 -13.61
CA LEU A 221 10.42 -34.05 -13.47
C LEU A 221 9.29 -35.05 -13.83
N HIS A 222 8.04 -34.80 -13.43
CA HIS A 222 6.92 -35.68 -13.78
C HIS A 222 6.63 -35.71 -15.29
N ARG A 223 6.74 -34.57 -15.98
CA ARG A 223 6.60 -34.57 -17.45
C ARG A 223 7.70 -35.36 -18.15
N THR A 224 8.92 -35.38 -17.61
CA THR A 224 10.00 -36.20 -18.16
C THR A 224 9.82 -37.71 -17.90
N SER A 225 9.13 -38.11 -16.82
CA SER A 225 8.83 -39.52 -16.56
C SER A 225 7.68 -40.06 -17.41
N ASP A 226 6.68 -39.24 -17.70
CA ASP A 226 5.53 -39.65 -18.51
C ASP A 226 5.90 -39.82 -20.00
N GLU A 227 6.89 -39.08 -20.50
CA GLU A 227 7.44 -39.27 -21.86
C GLU A 227 8.32 -40.53 -21.99
N GLN A 228 8.80 -41.12 -20.89
CA GLN A 228 9.56 -42.37 -20.90
C GLN A 228 8.67 -43.64 -20.84
N CYS A 229 7.37 -43.50 -20.61
CA CYS A 229 6.43 -44.64 -20.50
C CYS A 229 5.60 -44.91 -21.76
N ILE A 230 6.07 -44.49 -22.94
CA ILE A 230 5.52 -44.90 -24.23
C ILE A 230 6.64 -45.52 -25.05
N LEU A 231 6.82 -46.85 -24.93
CA LEU A 231 7.22 -47.79 -25.98
C LEU A 231 7.64 -49.12 -25.34
N GLN A 232 6.70 -50.07 -25.28
CA GLN A 232 6.98 -51.47 -25.61
C GLN A 232 5.70 -52.19 -26.04
#